data_AF-A0A4Q5TAK8-F1
#
_entry.id   AF-A0A4Q5TAK8-F1
#
_cell.length_a   1.000
_cell.length_b   1.000
_cell.length_c   1.000
_cell.angle_alpha   90.00
_cell.angle_beta   90.00
_cell.angle_gamma   90.00
#
_symmetry.space_group_name_H-M   'P 1'
#
loop_
_entity.id
_entity.type
_entity.pdbx_description
1 polymer ?
#
loop_
_entity_poly.entity_id
_entity_poly.type
_entity_poly.pdbx_seq_one_letter_code
_entity_poly.pdbx_strand_id
1 'polypeptide(L)'
;MKDEMSNHRINSLSGLHKVLEIPAPMHPLVSLINNANGTIPLGKLPNPHILNFYKISYKMNFQGKFKYGQHYYDFDEGGMFFVSPNQITGGHAPLSDQSGYTLLLHPDFLLGYELAKKIKEYGFFSYSIHEALHLSESEKVTIISVFKSIEEELRSRIDNFSQDVVISQIELLLNYANRY
;
A
#
# COMPACT_ATOMS: atom_id res chain seq x y z
N MET A 1 26.62 1.66 -9.55
CA MET A 1 25.51 1.05 -8.79
C MET A 1 24.86 1.96 -7.73
N LYS A 2 25.60 2.73 -6.90
CA LYS A 2 24.95 3.66 -5.92
C LYS A 2 24.28 4.88 -6.60
N ASP A 3 24.83 5.35 -7.71
CA ASP A 3 24.32 6.54 -8.44
C ASP A 3 23.09 6.27 -9.32
N GLU A 4 22.85 5.04 -9.79
CA GLU A 4 21.72 4.74 -10.69
C GLU A 4 20.37 4.61 -9.95
N MET A 5 20.37 4.25 -8.66
CA MET A 5 19.15 4.15 -7.84
C MET A 5 18.62 5.51 -7.37
N SER A 6 19.43 6.57 -7.47
CA SER A 6 19.03 7.96 -7.15
C SER A 6 17.85 8.41 -8.02
N ASN A 7 17.85 8.05 -9.31
CA ASN A 7 16.83 8.47 -10.27
C ASN A 7 15.52 7.66 -10.18
N HIS A 8 15.49 6.61 -9.37
CA HIS A 8 14.32 5.76 -9.15
C HIS A 8 13.70 5.95 -7.76
N ARG A 9 14.08 7.02 -7.05
CA ARG A 9 13.52 7.37 -5.75
C ARG A 9 12.35 8.33 -5.90
N ILE A 10 11.22 7.97 -5.29
CA ILE A 10 10.00 8.78 -5.26
C ILE A 10 9.81 9.30 -3.83
N ASN A 11 9.98 10.61 -3.67
CA ASN A 11 10.02 11.27 -2.37
C ASN A 11 8.66 11.82 -1.91
N SER A 12 7.67 11.93 -2.80
CA SER A 12 6.36 12.51 -2.47
C SER A 12 5.21 11.77 -3.15
N LEU A 13 4.04 11.81 -2.50
CA LEU A 13 2.81 11.23 -3.02
C LEU A 13 2.42 11.90 -4.35
N SER A 14 2.50 13.23 -4.44
CA SER A 14 2.25 13.95 -5.70
C SER A 14 3.23 13.54 -6.81
N GLY A 15 4.48 13.22 -6.48
CA GLY A 15 5.46 12.69 -7.43
C GLY A 15 5.04 11.33 -7.98
N LEU A 16 4.58 10.43 -7.11
CA LEU A 16 4.06 9.13 -7.52
C LEU A 16 2.82 9.28 -8.42
N HIS A 17 1.88 10.16 -8.05
CA HIS A 17 0.65 10.38 -8.83
C HIS A 17 0.95 10.89 -10.24
N LYS A 18 1.96 11.75 -10.40
CA LYS A 18 2.43 12.20 -11.72
C LYS A 18 2.99 11.06 -12.56
N VAL A 19 3.79 10.17 -11.98
CA VAL A 19 4.33 9.00 -12.68
C VAL A 19 3.22 8.05 -13.12
N LEU A 20 2.18 7.90 -12.29
CA LEU A 20 1.02 7.07 -12.58
C LEU A 20 -0.04 7.77 -13.46
N GLU A 21 0.17 9.05 -13.81
CA GLU A 21 -0.77 9.88 -14.56
C GLU A 21 -2.19 9.92 -13.97
N ILE A 22 -2.28 9.91 -12.65
CA ILE A 22 -3.55 10.03 -11.92
C ILE A 22 -3.71 11.44 -11.33
N PRO A 23 -4.94 11.86 -10.97
CA PRO A 23 -5.17 13.15 -10.32
C PRO A 23 -4.28 13.34 -9.08
N ALA A 24 -3.94 14.59 -8.78
CA ALA A 24 -3.16 14.92 -7.60
C ALA A 24 -3.85 14.39 -6.32
N PRO A 25 -3.08 13.97 -5.30
CA PRO A 25 -3.65 13.46 -4.06
C PRO A 25 -4.43 14.57 -3.34
N MET A 26 -5.52 14.19 -2.68
CA MET A 26 -6.36 15.12 -1.90
C MET A 26 -5.64 15.68 -0.68
N HIS A 27 -4.67 14.91 -0.15
CA HIS A 27 -3.82 15.31 0.97
C HIS A 27 -2.33 15.10 0.61
N PRO A 28 -1.41 16.01 1.01
CA PRO A 28 0.00 15.90 0.66
C PRO A 28 0.71 14.69 1.31
N LEU A 29 0.24 14.24 2.48
CA LEU A 29 0.90 13.21 3.29
C LEU A 29 0.17 11.86 3.31
N VAL A 30 -1.06 11.77 2.81
CA VAL A 30 -1.81 10.51 2.72
C VAL A 30 -2.62 10.47 1.43
N SER A 31 -2.68 9.32 0.78
CA SER A 31 -3.51 9.16 -0.41
C SER A 31 -3.98 7.72 -0.54
N LEU A 32 -5.25 7.57 -0.92
CA LEU A 32 -5.81 6.30 -1.33
C LEU A 32 -6.01 6.28 -2.84
N ILE A 33 -5.41 5.29 -3.48
CA ILE A 33 -5.61 4.99 -4.90
C ILE A 33 -6.56 3.80 -5.00
N ASN A 34 -7.75 4.05 -5.55
CA ASN A 34 -8.70 3.01 -5.90
C ASN A 34 -8.47 2.59 -7.35
N ASN A 35 -7.83 1.43 -7.54
CA ASN A 35 -7.64 0.77 -8.83
C ASN A 35 -8.53 -0.47 -8.97
N ALA A 36 -9.70 -0.54 -8.35
CA ALA A 36 -10.53 -1.75 -8.40
C ALA A 36 -10.84 -2.23 -9.84
N ASN A 37 -10.90 -1.30 -10.80
CA ASN A 37 -11.17 -1.59 -12.21
C ASN A 37 -9.92 -1.87 -13.06
N GLY A 38 -8.72 -1.87 -12.45
CA GLY A 38 -7.46 -2.18 -13.15
C GLY A 38 -7.01 -1.15 -14.19
N THR A 39 -7.57 0.05 -14.20
CA THR A 39 -7.34 1.06 -15.24
C THR A 39 -6.06 1.88 -15.04
N ILE A 40 -5.46 1.86 -13.84
CA ILE A 40 -4.27 2.65 -13.52
C ILE A 40 -3.01 1.95 -14.03
N PRO A 41 -2.19 2.61 -14.88
CA PRO A 41 -1.02 2.02 -15.52
C PRO A 41 0.18 1.97 -14.57
N LEU A 42 0.11 1.10 -13.57
CA LEU A 42 1.16 0.91 -12.56
C LEU A 42 2.49 0.40 -13.14
N GLY A 43 2.52 -0.07 -14.40
CA GLY A 43 3.74 -0.40 -15.16
C GLY A 43 4.60 0.81 -15.56
N LYS A 44 4.16 2.05 -15.30
CA LYS A 44 4.96 3.27 -15.54
C LYS A 44 5.98 3.56 -14.44
N LEU A 45 5.93 2.85 -13.32
CA LEU A 45 6.92 3.00 -12.26
C LEU A 45 8.27 2.41 -12.71
N PRO A 46 9.38 3.09 -12.40
CA PRO A 46 10.69 2.50 -12.62
C PRO A 46 10.82 1.16 -11.89
N ASN A 47 11.51 0.20 -12.50
CA ASN A 47 11.71 -1.12 -11.93
C ASN A 47 13.23 -1.42 -11.89
N PRO A 48 13.86 -1.47 -10.71
CA PRO A 48 13.32 -1.24 -9.37
C PRO A 48 13.20 0.25 -8.99
N HIS A 49 12.38 0.58 -7.98
CA HIS A 49 12.22 1.91 -7.40
C HIS A 49 12.27 1.92 -5.87
N ILE A 50 12.43 3.10 -5.27
CA ILE A 50 12.42 3.32 -3.82
C ILE A 50 11.33 4.34 -3.48
N LEU A 51 10.51 4.05 -2.47
CA LEU A 51 9.51 4.98 -1.94
C LEU A 51 9.95 5.49 -0.56
N ASN A 52 9.82 6.79 -0.28
CA ASN A 52 10.10 7.33 1.07
C ASN A 52 8.88 7.31 2.00
N PHE A 53 7.82 6.63 1.61
CA PHE A 53 6.57 6.55 2.33
C PHE A 53 6.09 5.10 2.41
N TYR A 54 5.23 4.82 3.40
CA TYR A 54 4.59 3.52 3.53
C TYR A 54 3.63 3.31 2.36
N LYS A 55 3.60 2.08 1.86
CA LYS A 55 2.63 1.64 0.86
C LYS A 55 1.96 0.37 1.37
N ILE A 56 0.64 0.41 1.45
CA ILE A 56 -0.22 -0.69 1.87
C ILE A 56 -1.16 -0.96 0.69
N SER A 57 -0.99 -2.10 0.03
CA SER A 57 -1.78 -2.44 -1.15
C SER A 57 -2.59 -3.71 -0.90
N TYR A 58 -3.87 -3.69 -1.22
CA TYR A 58 -4.67 -4.90 -1.39
C TYR A 58 -4.88 -5.14 -2.89
N LYS A 59 -4.52 -6.33 -3.36
CA LYS A 59 -4.69 -6.74 -4.76
C LYS A 59 -5.87 -7.70 -4.86
N MET A 60 -6.81 -7.44 -5.77
CA MET A 60 -8.08 -8.17 -5.86
C MET A 60 -7.96 -9.50 -6.61
N ASN A 61 -7.32 -9.52 -7.78
CA ASN A 61 -7.06 -10.77 -8.48
C ASN A 61 -5.56 -11.00 -8.60
N PHE A 62 -5.13 -12.17 -8.21
CA PHE A 62 -3.74 -12.61 -8.36
C PHE A 62 -3.71 -13.77 -9.33
N GLN A 63 -3.66 -13.49 -10.63
CA GLN A 63 -3.44 -14.55 -11.62
C GLN A 63 -1.94 -14.89 -11.67
N GLY A 64 -1.48 -15.76 -10.77
CA GLY A 64 -0.09 -16.20 -10.74
C GLY A 64 0.22 -17.26 -9.68
N LYS A 65 1.06 -18.23 -10.04
CA LYS A 65 1.59 -19.24 -9.12
C LYS A 65 2.65 -18.61 -8.22
N PHE A 66 2.37 -18.47 -6.93
CA PHE A 66 3.36 -18.01 -5.96
C PHE A 66 3.95 -19.20 -5.20
N LYS A 67 5.26 -19.19 -5.00
CA LYS A 67 5.96 -20.24 -4.24
C LYS A 67 5.97 -19.86 -2.77
N TYR A 68 5.30 -20.65 -1.95
CA TYR A 68 5.32 -20.56 -0.48
C TYR A 68 6.09 -21.76 0.06
N GLY A 69 7.26 -21.54 0.65
CA GLY A 69 8.17 -22.61 1.03
C GLY A 69 8.56 -23.52 -0.16
N GLN A 70 8.25 -24.82 -0.09
CA GLN A 70 8.49 -25.78 -1.19
C GLN A 70 7.28 -26.00 -2.10
N HIS A 71 6.15 -25.36 -1.84
CA HIS A 71 4.90 -25.61 -2.55
C HIS A 71 4.51 -24.41 -3.43
N TYR A 72 3.97 -24.73 -4.62
CA TYR A 72 3.32 -23.75 -5.49
C TYR A 72 1.85 -23.68 -5.11
N TYR A 73 1.37 -22.49 -4.79
CA TYR A 73 -0.05 -22.26 -4.58
C TYR A 73 -0.65 -21.48 -5.74
N ASP A 74 -1.79 -21.99 -6.23
CA ASP A 74 -2.69 -21.28 -7.13
C ASP A 74 -3.65 -20.46 -6.25
N PHE A 75 -3.30 -19.20 -5.96
CA PHE A 75 -4.18 -18.31 -5.21
C PHE A 75 -4.70 -17.20 -6.13
N ASP A 76 -5.87 -17.44 -6.73
CA ASP A 76 -6.63 -16.43 -7.49
C ASP A 76 -7.27 -15.35 -6.60
N GLU A 77 -7.07 -15.44 -5.29
CA GLU A 77 -7.93 -14.83 -4.27
C GLU A 77 -7.46 -13.46 -3.74
N GLY A 78 -6.34 -12.93 -4.24
CA GLY A 78 -5.85 -11.62 -3.82
C GLY A 78 -5.12 -11.61 -2.47
N GLY A 79 -4.50 -10.49 -2.12
CA GLY A 79 -3.69 -10.39 -0.91
C GLY A 79 -3.20 -8.98 -0.59
N MET A 80 -2.73 -8.79 0.64
CA MET A 80 -2.14 -7.52 1.08
C MET A 80 -0.62 -7.51 0.97
N PHE A 81 -0.09 -6.37 0.57
CA PHE A 81 1.33 -6.09 0.39
C PHE A 81 1.70 -4.84 1.17
N PHE A 82 2.80 -4.92 1.90
CA PHE A 82 3.27 -3.86 2.77
C PHE A 82 4.70 -3.51 2.40
N VAL A 83 4.94 -2.21 2.23
CA VAL A 83 6.27 -1.68 1.91
C VAL A 83 6.55 -0.53 2.85
N SER A 84 7.69 -0.59 3.51
CA SER A 84 8.20 0.47 4.37
C SER A 84 8.94 1.54 3.56
N PRO A 85 9.02 2.78 4.09
CA PRO A 85 9.90 3.81 3.57
C PRO A 85 11.33 3.29 3.37
N ASN A 86 11.97 3.75 2.29
CA ASN A 86 13.33 3.42 1.88
C ASN A 86 13.57 1.95 1.48
N GLN A 87 12.52 1.13 1.38
CA GLN A 87 12.65 -0.21 0.82
C GLN A 87 12.69 -0.16 -0.72
N ILE A 88 13.54 -1.01 -1.30
CA ILE A 88 13.60 -1.23 -2.74
C ILE A 88 12.40 -2.09 -3.12
N THR A 89 11.56 -1.58 -4.02
CA THR A 89 10.39 -2.27 -4.56
C THR A 89 10.62 -2.55 -6.05
N GLY A 90 10.34 -3.77 -6.50
CA GLY A 90 10.55 -4.20 -7.89
C GLY A 90 11.60 -5.31 -8.01
N GLY A 91 12.01 -5.62 -9.23
CA GLY A 91 12.93 -6.72 -9.56
C GLY A 91 12.24 -8.03 -10.01
N HIS A 92 10.91 -8.05 -10.04
CA HIS A 92 10.09 -9.20 -10.46
C HIS A 92 9.22 -8.85 -11.66
N ALA A 93 8.76 -9.88 -12.38
CA ALA A 93 7.85 -9.71 -13.51
C ALA A 93 6.59 -8.93 -13.08
N PRO A 94 6.10 -7.99 -13.89
CA PRO A 94 4.91 -7.22 -13.55
C PRO A 94 3.73 -8.17 -13.32
N LEU A 95 3.00 -7.97 -12.21
CA LEU A 95 1.73 -8.65 -11.98
C LEU A 95 0.77 -8.27 -13.11
N SER A 96 0.16 -9.29 -13.73
CA SER A 96 -0.74 -9.18 -14.88
C SER A 96 -2.02 -8.40 -14.55
N ASP A 97 -2.53 -8.57 -13.33
CA ASP A 97 -3.60 -7.75 -12.78
C ASP A 97 -3.08 -6.88 -11.63
N GLN A 98 -3.39 -5.60 -11.70
CA GLN A 98 -3.03 -4.63 -10.69
C GLN A 98 -4.23 -4.01 -9.98
N SER A 99 -5.40 -4.62 -10.17
CA SER A 99 -6.66 -4.24 -9.56
C SER A 99 -6.58 -4.28 -8.03
N GLY A 100 -7.26 -3.32 -7.40
CA GLY A 100 -7.40 -3.25 -5.94
C GLY A 100 -7.15 -1.87 -5.35
N TYR A 101 -6.83 -1.82 -4.06
CA TYR A 101 -6.66 -0.59 -3.30
C TYR A 101 -5.19 -0.39 -2.95
N THR A 102 -4.71 0.85 -2.95
CA THR A 102 -3.37 1.19 -2.46
C THR A 102 -3.43 2.46 -1.63
N LEU A 103 -3.12 2.32 -0.34
CA LEU A 103 -2.92 3.41 0.58
C LEU A 103 -1.44 3.78 0.64
N LEU A 104 -1.18 5.07 0.49
CA LEU A 104 0.13 5.68 0.58
C LEU A 104 0.14 6.61 1.78
N LEU A 105 1.16 6.46 2.62
CA LEU A 105 1.22 7.14 3.90
C LEU A 105 2.63 7.64 4.15
N HIS A 106 2.79 8.97 4.13
CA HIS A 106 4.05 9.60 4.49
C HIS A 106 4.28 9.46 6.00
N PRO A 107 5.51 9.15 6.47
CA PRO A 107 5.81 9.03 7.89
C PRO A 107 5.42 10.27 8.70
N ASP A 108 5.53 11.45 8.07
CA ASP A 108 5.17 12.72 8.70
C ASP A 108 3.69 12.82 9.07
N PHE A 109 2.79 12.07 8.40
CA PHE A 109 1.37 12.03 8.76
C PHE A 109 1.14 11.38 10.13
N LEU A 110 2.05 10.50 10.56
CA LEU A 110 1.98 9.80 11.84
C LEU A 110 2.64 10.58 12.99
N LEU A 111 3.32 11.70 12.71
CA LEU A 111 4.02 12.47 13.74
C LEU A 111 3.03 12.97 14.80
N GLY A 112 3.35 12.70 16.07
CA GLY A 112 2.49 13.04 17.20
C GLY A 112 1.52 11.92 17.62
N TYR A 113 1.38 10.85 16.82
CA TYR A 113 0.55 9.69 17.16
C TYR A 113 1.40 8.50 17.62
N GLU A 114 0.86 7.69 18.54
CA GLU A 114 1.51 6.45 18.99
C GLU A 114 1.71 5.46 17.84
N LEU A 115 0.88 5.54 16.78
CA LEU A 115 1.02 4.73 15.57
C LEU A 115 2.39 4.88 14.90
N ALA A 116 3.07 6.03 15.00
CA ALA A 116 4.42 6.22 14.46
C ALA A 116 5.46 5.27 15.06
N LYS A 117 5.26 4.82 16.31
CA LYS A 117 6.10 3.83 16.98
C LYS A 117 5.64 2.43 16.63
N LYS A 118 4.33 2.17 16.82
CA LYS A 118 3.70 0.86 16.64
C LYS A 118 3.85 0.32 15.22
N ILE A 119 3.79 1.18 14.20
CA ILE A 119 3.89 0.74 12.80
C ILE A 119 5.20 0.01 12.49
N LYS A 120 6.27 0.29 13.24
CA LYS A 120 7.59 -0.33 13.09
C LYS A 120 7.69 -1.70 13.75
N GLU A 121 6.75 -2.03 14.63
CA GLU A 121 6.70 -3.31 15.35
C GLU A 121 6.02 -4.41 14.53
N TYR A 122 5.23 -4.04 13.51
CA TYR A 122 4.58 -5.00 12.63
C TYR A 122 5.59 -5.70 11.72
N GLY A 123 5.67 -7.03 11.85
CA GLY A 123 6.62 -7.86 11.11
C GLY A 123 6.41 -7.86 9.59
N PHE A 124 5.18 -7.64 9.11
CA PHE A 124 4.84 -7.63 7.67
C PHE A 124 5.44 -6.46 6.88
N PHE A 125 5.97 -5.44 7.56
CA PHE A 125 6.73 -4.36 6.94
C PHE A 125 8.21 -4.71 6.73
N SER A 126 8.68 -5.82 7.30
CA SER A 126 10.06 -6.28 7.16
C SER A 126 10.27 -7.01 5.84
N TYR A 127 11.43 -6.79 5.21
CA TYR A 127 11.80 -7.33 3.90
C TYR A 127 11.78 -8.87 3.84
N SER A 128 11.78 -9.53 5.00
CA SER A 128 11.82 -10.99 5.13
C SER A 128 10.49 -11.67 4.80
N ILE A 129 9.38 -10.92 4.77
CA ILE A 129 8.05 -11.44 4.46
C ILE A 129 7.71 -11.06 3.02
N HIS A 130 8.36 -11.74 2.06
CA HIS A 130 8.01 -11.69 0.64
C HIS A 130 6.65 -12.37 0.34
N GLU A 131 5.90 -12.73 1.36
CA GLU A 131 4.64 -13.46 1.27
C GLU A 131 3.51 -12.46 1.45
N ALA A 132 2.65 -12.35 0.44
CA ALA A 132 1.43 -11.58 0.54
C ALA A 132 0.60 -12.11 1.70
N LEU A 133 0.00 -11.22 2.50
CA LEU A 133 -0.98 -11.63 3.49
C LEU A 133 -2.22 -12.11 2.75
N HIS A 134 -2.48 -13.42 2.78
CA HIS A 134 -3.65 -14.03 2.18
C HIS A 134 -4.86 -13.82 3.09
N LEU A 135 -5.98 -13.44 2.48
CA LEU A 135 -7.22 -13.15 3.20
C LEU A 135 -8.30 -14.11 2.73
N SER A 136 -9.15 -14.58 3.64
CA SER A 136 -10.42 -15.23 3.32
C SER A 136 -11.45 -14.22 2.79
N GLU A 137 -12.53 -14.67 2.16
CA GLU A 137 -13.55 -13.79 1.59
C GLU A 137 -14.13 -12.78 2.61
N SER A 138 -14.40 -13.22 3.84
CA SER A 138 -14.96 -12.35 4.90
C SER A 138 -13.95 -11.29 5.37
N GLU A 139 -12.67 -11.64 5.41
CA GLU A 139 -11.58 -10.74 5.77
C GLU A 139 -11.34 -9.70 4.67
N LYS A 140 -11.44 -10.10 3.40
CA LYS A 140 -11.39 -9.17 2.25
C LYS A 140 -12.47 -8.11 2.35
N VAL A 141 -13.72 -8.50 2.63
CA VAL A 141 -14.83 -7.55 2.79
C VAL A 141 -14.54 -6.55 3.89
N THR A 142 -13.96 -7.00 5.01
CA THR A 142 -13.57 -6.14 6.13
C THR A 142 -12.46 -5.17 5.75
N ILE A 143 -11.39 -5.65 5.11
CA ILE A 143 -10.27 -4.80 4.67
C ILE A 143 -10.72 -3.76 3.64
N ILE A 144 -11.54 -4.16 2.67
CA ILE A 144 -12.10 -3.27 1.65
C ILE A 144 -13.00 -2.20 2.28
N SER A 145 -13.79 -2.54 3.31
CA SER A 145 -14.65 -1.56 3.98
C SER A 145 -13.82 -0.49 4.70
N VAL A 146 -12.71 -0.87 5.34
CA VAL A 146 -11.79 0.11 5.94
C VAL A 146 -11.18 1.02 4.88
N PHE A 147 -10.71 0.47 3.74
CA PHE A 147 -10.19 1.31 2.65
C PHE A 147 -11.24 2.31 2.14
N LYS A 148 -12.48 1.88 1.93
CA LYS A 148 -13.56 2.77 1.50
C LYS A 148 -13.87 3.86 2.53
N SER A 149 -13.86 3.52 3.81
CA SER A 149 -14.06 4.49 4.89
C SER A 149 -12.95 5.55 4.91
N ILE A 150 -11.69 5.15 4.67
CA ILE A 150 -10.56 6.08 4.53
C ILE A 150 -10.77 6.97 3.31
N GLU A 151 -11.24 6.41 2.18
CA GLU A 151 -11.52 7.17 0.97
C GLU A 151 -12.57 8.27 1.21
N GLU A 152 -13.65 7.92 1.90
CA GLU A 152 -14.74 8.82 2.23
C GLU A 152 -14.27 9.94 3.15
N GLU A 153 -13.48 9.62 4.17
CA GLU A 153 -12.94 10.61 5.09
C GLU A 153 -11.96 11.57 4.39
N LEU A 154 -11.10 11.06 3.50
CA LEU A 154 -10.19 11.89 2.71
C LEU A 154 -10.92 12.78 1.69
N ARG A 155 -12.13 12.39 1.27
CA ARG A 155 -13.00 13.20 0.41
C ARG A 155 -13.83 14.23 1.17
N SER A 156 -13.98 14.04 2.47
CA SER A 156 -14.68 14.95 3.36
C SER A 156 -13.86 16.24 3.58
N ARG A 157 -14.39 17.17 4.38
CA ARG A 157 -13.67 18.40 4.70
C ARG A 157 -12.49 18.05 5.62
N ILE A 158 -11.29 17.96 5.04
CA ILE A 158 -10.07 17.66 5.80
C ILE A 158 -9.80 18.77 6.82
N ASP A 159 -10.19 18.53 8.05
CA ASP A 159 -9.77 19.27 9.24
C ASP A 159 -9.01 18.35 10.20
N ASN A 160 -8.61 18.87 11.36
CA ASN A 160 -7.86 18.08 12.34
C ASN A 160 -8.65 16.85 12.84
N PHE A 161 -9.99 16.91 12.87
CA PHE A 161 -10.81 15.78 13.29
C PHE A 161 -10.80 14.68 12.22
N SER A 162 -10.82 15.05 10.94
CA SER A 162 -10.65 14.08 9.84
C SER A 162 -9.29 13.38 9.90
N GLN A 163 -8.22 14.08 10.29
CA GLN A 163 -6.90 13.44 10.46
C GLN A 163 -6.92 12.36 11.55
N ASP A 164 -7.50 12.65 12.72
CA ASP A 164 -7.62 11.67 13.83
C ASP A 164 -8.41 10.42 13.42
N VAL A 165 -9.49 10.63 12.65
CA VAL A 165 -10.32 9.53 12.11
C VAL A 165 -9.52 8.69 11.12
N VAL A 166 -8.82 9.31 10.17
CA VAL A 166 -7.98 8.59 9.19
C VAL A 166 -6.89 7.80 9.90
N ILE A 167 -6.21 8.37 10.90
CA ILE A 167 -5.19 7.65 11.68
C ILE A 167 -5.79 6.43 12.38
N SER A 168 -6.95 6.58 13.00
CA SER A 168 -7.65 5.48 13.69
C SER A 168 -8.03 4.36 12.72
N GLN A 169 -8.48 4.70 11.52
CA GLN A 169 -8.82 3.72 10.48
C GLN A 169 -7.58 3.01 9.92
N ILE A 170 -6.44 3.72 9.79
CA ILE A 170 -5.17 3.09 9.40
C ILE A 170 -4.70 2.12 10.48
N GLU A 171 -4.78 2.51 11.76
CA GLU A 171 -4.44 1.60 12.86
C GLU A 171 -5.34 0.36 12.86
N LEU A 172 -6.65 0.54 12.63
CA LEU A 172 -7.59 -0.58 12.50
C LEU A 172 -7.21 -1.51 11.34
N LEU A 173 -6.86 -0.96 10.18
CA LEU A 173 -6.40 -1.72 9.01
C LEU A 173 -5.17 -2.57 9.36
N LEU A 174 -4.19 -1.96 10.04
CA LEU A 174 -2.95 -2.65 10.45
C LEU A 174 -3.21 -3.71 11.51
N ASN A 175 -4.15 -3.49 12.44
CA ASN A 175 -4.54 -4.49 13.43
C ASN A 175 -5.25 -5.69 12.79
N TYR A 176 -6.10 -5.47 11.78
CA TYR A 176 -6.68 -6.57 11.00
C TYR A 176 -5.59 -7.35 10.27
N ALA A 177 -4.69 -6.65 9.58
CA ALA A 177 -3.57 -7.27 8.87
C ALA A 177 -2.64 -8.07 9.79
N ASN A 178 -2.44 -7.65 11.05
CA ASN A 178 -1.63 -8.38 12.02
C ASN A 178 -2.34 -9.60 12.62
N ARG A 179 -3.67 -9.63 12.56
CA ARG A 179 -4.49 -10.70 13.12
C ARG A 179 -4.62 -11.88 12.15
N TYR A 180 -4.70 -11.58 10.86
CA TYR A 180 -4.76 -12.58 9.78
C TYR A 180 -3.36 -13.14 9.52
#